data_AF-A0A0B6ZYF6-F1
#
_entry.id   AF-A0A0B6ZYF6-F1
#
_cell.length_a   1.000
_cell.length_b   1.000
_cell.length_c   1.000
_cell.angle_alpha   90.00
_cell.angle_beta   90.00
_cell.angle_gamma   90.00
#
_symmetry.space_group_name_H-M   'P 1'
#
loop_
_entity.id
_entity.type
_entity.pdbx_description
1 polymer ?
#
loop_
_entity_poly.entity_id
_entity_poly.type
_entity_poly.pdbx_seq_one_letter_code
_entity_poly.pdbx_strand_id
1 'polypeptide(L)'
;QNFQRHMPKTRNFLLNDLNAIELHKYNKVEDHTYTNIVPLLSGKSWDELHHNKWTHQEFFDGVNEMFMWSDFHKAGYRTGVLLDDSFVTAFHFQKKGWDKPPTDYYLRATLLELEKDKLMKGQGEHCVGDIPEITHNHDYWIQMASTFNNSKTRPYFGYSFTTRLTHDMHSKASAGDHLYLRFLQELRDKNIINNTVLIFFSDHGQRFGPTRSTYNGLIESRTPHIFLVFPPWFYRKYPDIMKVLKINQERLTT
;
A
#
# COMPACT_ATOMS: atom_id res chain seq x y z
N GLN A 1 14.16 12.27 2.15
CA GLN A 1 12.88 11.79 2.71
C GLN A 1 13.12 10.70 3.77
N ASN A 2 12.13 10.41 4.61
CA ASN A 2 12.23 9.42 5.69
C ASN A 2 12.69 8.04 5.22
N PHE A 3 12.07 7.57 4.14
CA PHE A 3 12.32 6.28 3.53
C PHE A 3 13.78 6.10 3.12
N GLN A 4 14.39 7.15 2.54
CA GLN A 4 15.81 7.13 2.16
C GLN A 4 16.74 6.95 3.36
N ARG A 5 16.35 7.44 4.56
CA ARG A 5 17.17 7.33 5.78
C ARG A 5 16.97 6.00 6.50
N HIS A 6 15.73 5.50 6.56
CA HIS A 6 15.39 4.33 7.36
C HIS A 6 15.30 3.03 6.56
N MET A 7 15.11 3.06 5.25
CA MET A 7 14.97 1.86 4.41
C MET A 7 15.95 1.83 3.22
N PRO A 8 17.26 2.06 3.45
CA PRO A 8 18.24 2.14 2.37
C PRO A 8 18.37 0.83 1.59
N LYS A 9 18.25 -0.34 2.22
CA LYS A 9 18.39 -1.63 1.51
C LYS A 9 17.22 -1.86 0.56
N THR A 10 16.00 -1.65 1.04
CA THR A 10 14.77 -1.73 0.24
C THR A 10 14.82 -0.74 -0.92
N ARG A 11 15.19 0.52 -0.67
CA ARG A 11 15.30 1.54 -1.72
C ARG A 11 16.32 1.16 -2.78
N ASN A 12 17.51 0.70 -2.37
CA ASN A 12 18.57 0.32 -3.30
C ASN A 12 18.14 -0.85 -4.17
N PHE A 13 17.44 -1.85 -3.61
CA PHE A 13 16.91 -2.97 -4.37
C PHE A 13 15.84 -2.53 -5.38
N LEU A 14 14.90 -1.68 -4.98
CA LEU A 14 13.90 -1.12 -5.89
C LEU A 14 14.58 -0.44 -7.10
N LEU A 15 15.56 0.42 -6.86
CA LEU A 15 16.21 1.21 -7.90
C LEU A 15 17.15 0.38 -8.78
N ASN A 16 18.01 -0.44 -8.16
CA ASN A 16 19.13 -1.08 -8.87
C ASN A 16 18.77 -2.47 -9.40
N ASP A 17 17.92 -3.22 -8.69
CA ASP A 17 17.57 -4.60 -9.05
C ASP A 17 16.22 -4.68 -9.78
N LEU A 18 15.27 -3.80 -9.44
CA LEU A 18 13.93 -3.77 -10.06
C LEU A 18 13.73 -2.63 -11.06
N ASN A 19 14.74 -1.78 -11.28
CA ASN A 19 14.69 -0.65 -12.21
C ASN A 19 13.48 0.28 -11.94
N ALA A 20 13.15 0.47 -10.66
CA ALA A 20 12.02 1.27 -10.23
C ALA A 20 12.19 2.74 -10.64
N ILE A 21 11.07 3.36 -11.01
CA ILE A 21 10.94 4.79 -11.23
C ILE A 21 10.51 5.42 -9.89
N GLU A 22 11.40 6.14 -9.22
CA GLU A 22 11.07 6.96 -8.06
C GLU A 22 10.57 8.33 -8.54
N LEU A 23 9.39 8.76 -8.10
CA LEU A 23 8.90 10.12 -8.36
C LEU A 23 9.34 11.03 -7.21
N HIS A 24 10.40 11.82 -7.42
CA HIS A 24 11.08 12.57 -6.36
C HIS A 24 10.22 13.67 -5.73
N LYS A 25 9.19 14.14 -6.44
CA LYS A 25 8.30 15.22 -6.02
C LYS A 25 6.84 14.79 -6.00
N TYR A 26 6.57 13.51 -5.72
CA TYR A 26 5.22 13.04 -5.44
C TYR A 26 4.67 13.74 -4.19
N ASN A 27 3.45 14.29 -4.30
CA ASN A 27 2.78 15.00 -3.23
C ASN A 27 1.47 14.31 -2.88
N LYS A 28 1.19 14.25 -1.58
CA LYS A 28 -0.10 13.84 -1.06
C LYS A 28 -1.20 14.85 -1.44
N VAL A 29 -2.45 14.40 -1.50
CA VAL A 29 -3.62 15.24 -1.78
C VAL A 29 -3.96 16.11 -0.56
N GLU A 30 -4.00 15.50 0.62
CA GLU A 30 -4.42 16.12 1.88
C GLU A 30 -3.63 15.59 3.07
N ASP A 31 -3.95 16.03 4.30
CA ASP A 31 -3.12 15.74 5.47
C ASP A 31 -3.29 14.34 6.08
N HIS A 32 -4.39 13.64 5.81
CA HIS A 32 -4.79 12.42 6.53
C HIS A 32 -4.83 11.19 5.62
N THR A 33 -4.69 9.99 6.18
CA THR A 33 -4.76 8.72 5.44
C THR A 33 -6.03 8.60 4.60
N TYR A 34 -7.21 8.83 5.19
CA TYR A 34 -8.49 8.71 4.49
C TYR A 34 -8.56 9.60 3.24
N THR A 35 -8.14 10.86 3.37
CA THR A 35 -8.22 11.87 2.31
C THR A 35 -7.16 11.67 1.22
N ASN A 36 -6.16 10.82 1.43
CA ASN A 36 -5.17 10.43 0.41
C ASN A 36 -5.51 9.09 -0.24
N ILE A 37 -5.94 8.12 0.57
CA ILE A 37 -6.22 6.75 0.11
C ILE A 37 -7.53 6.67 -0.68
N VAL A 38 -8.58 7.40 -0.29
CA VAL A 38 -9.85 7.40 -1.04
C VAL A 38 -9.68 7.92 -2.47
N PRO A 39 -9.08 9.10 -2.71
CA PRO A 39 -8.87 9.58 -4.08
C PRO A 39 -7.99 8.66 -4.90
N LEU A 40 -6.95 8.07 -4.29
CA LEU A 40 -6.07 7.12 -4.97
C LEU A 40 -6.85 5.90 -5.48
N LEU A 41 -7.76 5.36 -4.66
CA LEU A 41 -8.43 4.10 -4.97
C LEU A 41 -9.75 4.28 -5.72
N SER A 42 -10.40 5.44 -5.64
CA SER A 42 -11.71 5.68 -6.27
C SER A 42 -11.69 6.74 -7.37
N GLY A 43 -10.62 7.53 -7.47
CA GLY A 43 -10.60 8.73 -8.32
C GLY A 43 -11.57 9.82 -7.85
N LYS A 44 -12.13 9.70 -6.64
CA LYS A 44 -13.07 10.63 -6.02
C LYS A 44 -12.46 11.26 -4.78
N SER A 45 -12.71 12.55 -4.55
CA SER A 45 -12.48 13.16 -3.25
C SER A 45 -13.36 12.52 -2.18
N TRP A 46 -12.97 12.65 -0.92
CA TRP A 46 -13.82 12.19 0.18
C TRP A 46 -15.18 12.90 0.19
N ASP A 47 -15.23 14.15 -0.25
CA ASP A 47 -16.45 14.95 -0.35
C ASP A 47 -17.36 14.43 -1.47
N GLU A 48 -16.81 14.06 -2.63
CA GLU A 48 -17.59 13.43 -3.71
C GLU A 48 -18.20 12.09 -3.29
N LEU A 49 -17.53 11.30 -2.44
CA LEU A 49 -18.14 10.10 -1.86
C LEU A 49 -19.36 10.45 -0.99
N HIS A 50 -19.29 11.53 -0.21
CA HIS A 50 -20.41 11.94 0.64
C HIS A 50 -21.61 12.42 -0.16
N HIS A 51 -21.36 13.16 -1.23
CA HIS A 51 -22.40 13.65 -2.13
C HIS A 51 -23.17 12.53 -2.84
N ASN A 52 -22.63 11.30 -2.88
CA ASN A 52 -23.31 10.11 -3.39
C ASN A 52 -24.13 9.35 -2.31
N LYS A 53 -24.64 10.07 -1.30
CA LYS A 53 -25.48 9.54 -0.22
C LYS A 53 -24.80 8.52 0.70
N TRP A 54 -23.47 8.52 0.75
CA TRP A 54 -22.73 7.77 1.75
C TRP A 54 -22.29 8.71 2.88
N THR A 55 -22.34 8.24 4.11
CA THR A 55 -21.85 8.96 5.28
C THR A 55 -20.94 8.06 6.10
N HIS A 56 -20.11 8.66 6.95
CA HIS A 56 -19.25 7.92 7.89
C HIS A 56 -20.01 6.94 8.81
N GLN A 57 -21.34 7.12 8.95
CA GLN A 57 -22.23 6.26 9.74
C GLN A 57 -22.74 5.04 8.96
N GLU A 58 -22.43 4.93 7.68
CA GLU A 58 -22.82 3.82 6.81
C GLU A 58 -21.62 2.93 6.49
N PHE A 59 -21.90 1.69 6.10
CA PHE A 59 -20.87 0.82 5.55
C PHE A 59 -20.49 1.28 4.14
N PHE A 60 -19.23 1.07 3.76
CA PHE A 60 -18.74 1.37 2.41
C PHE A 60 -19.36 0.46 1.33
N ASP A 61 -20.15 -0.55 1.71
CA ASP A 61 -20.88 -1.44 0.82
C ASP A 61 -21.68 -0.68 -0.25
N GLY A 62 -22.31 0.44 0.11
CA GLY A 62 -23.12 1.26 -0.81
C GLY A 62 -22.34 2.11 -1.81
N VAL A 63 -21.01 2.17 -1.68
CA VAL A 63 -20.10 2.88 -2.59
C VAL A 63 -18.92 2.00 -3.01
N ASN A 64 -18.98 0.69 -2.77
CA ASN A 64 -17.87 -0.22 -3.05
C ASN A 64 -17.53 -0.23 -4.54
N GLU A 65 -18.54 -0.05 -5.40
CA GLU A 65 -18.40 0.02 -6.85
C GLU A 65 -17.60 1.23 -7.35
N MET A 66 -17.36 2.24 -6.51
CA MET A 66 -16.55 3.40 -6.85
C MET A 66 -15.04 3.15 -6.71
N PHE A 67 -14.63 2.07 -6.05
CA PHE A 67 -13.22 1.75 -5.87
C PHE A 67 -12.69 0.87 -6.99
N MET A 68 -11.43 1.07 -7.37
CA MET A 68 -10.79 0.42 -8.51
C MET A 68 -10.80 -1.11 -8.44
N TRP A 69 -10.79 -1.70 -7.24
CA TRP A 69 -10.92 -3.16 -7.13
C TRP A 69 -12.25 -3.66 -7.70
N SER A 70 -13.33 -2.89 -7.61
CA SER A 70 -14.60 -3.26 -8.20
C SER A 70 -14.53 -3.27 -9.73
N ASP A 71 -13.78 -2.34 -10.33
CA ASP A 71 -13.55 -2.33 -11.78
C ASP A 71 -12.68 -3.51 -12.23
N PHE A 72 -11.61 -3.82 -11.47
CA PHE A 72 -10.79 -5.00 -11.72
C PHE A 72 -11.61 -6.29 -11.59
N HIS A 73 -12.45 -6.41 -10.56
CA HIS A 73 -13.33 -7.57 -10.39
C HIS A 73 -14.29 -7.74 -11.56
N LYS A 74 -14.96 -6.66 -12.00
CA LYS A 74 -15.84 -6.68 -13.19
C LYS A 74 -15.09 -7.06 -14.47
N ALA A 75 -13.82 -6.68 -14.59
CA ALA A 75 -12.94 -7.09 -15.69
C ALA A 75 -12.43 -8.54 -15.57
N GLY A 76 -12.87 -9.30 -14.56
CA GLY A 76 -12.54 -10.71 -14.35
C GLY A 76 -11.26 -10.96 -13.53
N TYR A 77 -10.65 -9.93 -12.95
CA TYR A 77 -9.48 -10.08 -12.09
C TYR A 77 -9.89 -10.72 -10.76
N ARG A 78 -8.96 -11.45 -10.15
CA ARG A 78 -9.03 -11.79 -8.73
C ARG A 78 -8.64 -10.57 -7.92
N THR A 79 -9.43 -10.17 -6.93
CA THR A 79 -9.16 -8.94 -6.16
C THR A 79 -8.84 -9.24 -4.71
N GLY A 80 -7.85 -8.55 -4.15
CA GLY A 80 -7.48 -8.71 -2.76
C GLY A 80 -7.22 -7.38 -2.06
N VAL A 81 -7.69 -7.27 -0.82
CA VAL A 81 -7.37 -6.18 0.09
C VAL A 81 -6.81 -6.76 1.38
N LEU A 82 -5.64 -6.26 1.78
CA LEU A 82 -4.99 -6.64 3.03
C LEU A 82 -4.67 -5.39 3.85
N LEU A 83 -5.16 -5.38 5.09
CA LEU A 83 -4.93 -4.33 6.08
C LEU A 83 -4.34 -5.02 7.31
N ASP A 84 -3.36 -4.41 7.96
CA ASP A 84 -2.64 -4.99 9.10
C ASP A 84 -3.06 -4.45 10.48
N ASP A 85 -4.02 -3.53 10.48
CA ASP A 85 -4.67 -2.98 11.67
C ASP A 85 -6.18 -3.02 11.48
N SER A 86 -6.92 -3.54 12.45
CA SER A 86 -8.37 -3.66 12.33
C SER A 86 -9.13 -2.34 12.47
N PHE A 87 -8.49 -1.30 13.03
CA PHE A 87 -9.10 -0.03 13.40
C PHE A 87 -8.42 1.18 12.72
N VAL A 88 -7.09 1.29 12.80
CA VAL A 88 -6.32 2.44 12.32
C VAL A 88 -6.06 2.32 10.82
N THR A 89 -7.11 2.46 10.01
CA THR A 89 -7.03 2.41 8.55
C THR A 89 -7.86 3.52 7.93
N ALA A 90 -7.68 3.77 6.62
CA ALA A 90 -8.53 4.68 5.86
C ALA A 90 -10.04 4.37 6.01
N PHE A 91 -10.38 3.10 6.26
CA PHE A 91 -11.75 2.60 6.13
C PHE A 91 -12.44 2.31 7.45
N HIS A 92 -11.69 2.16 8.55
CA HIS A 92 -12.25 1.75 9.85
C HIS A 92 -12.08 2.82 10.94
N PHE A 93 -11.15 3.76 10.79
CA PHE A 93 -11.02 4.84 11.76
C PHE A 93 -12.20 5.83 11.61
N GLN A 94 -13.02 5.92 12.67
CA GLN A 94 -14.25 6.73 12.72
C GLN A 94 -15.31 6.34 11.66
N LYS A 95 -15.25 5.11 11.16
CA LYS A 95 -16.09 4.59 10.07
C LYS A 95 -16.47 3.16 10.37
N LYS A 96 -17.55 2.67 9.79
CA LYS A 96 -17.97 1.27 9.98
C LYS A 96 -17.16 0.25 9.16
N GLY A 97 -16.38 0.72 8.18
CA GLY A 97 -15.73 -0.17 7.21
C GLY A 97 -16.76 -0.81 6.29
N TRP A 98 -16.62 -2.11 6.05
CA TRP A 98 -17.54 -2.89 5.24
C TRP A 98 -18.28 -3.93 6.08
N ASP A 99 -19.54 -4.16 5.73
CA ASP A 99 -20.33 -5.28 6.24
C ASP A 99 -20.03 -6.53 5.40
N LYS A 100 -19.96 -6.38 4.07
CA LYS A 100 -19.57 -7.44 3.13
C LYS A 100 -18.12 -7.27 2.66
N PRO A 101 -17.36 -8.37 2.46
CA PRO A 101 -16.01 -8.28 1.91
C PRO A 101 -15.97 -7.44 0.60
N PRO A 102 -15.13 -6.39 0.52
CA PRO A 102 -15.11 -5.51 -0.66
C PRO A 102 -14.45 -6.15 -1.89
N THR A 103 -13.70 -7.25 -1.68
CA THR A 103 -12.90 -7.96 -2.68
C THR A 103 -12.98 -9.47 -2.48
N ASP A 104 -12.53 -10.24 -3.48
CA ASP A 104 -12.55 -11.71 -3.43
C ASP A 104 -11.75 -12.28 -2.25
N TYR A 105 -10.66 -11.60 -1.89
CA TYR A 105 -9.74 -12.00 -0.83
C TYR A 105 -9.54 -10.87 0.18
N TYR A 106 -10.22 -10.98 1.34
CA TYR A 106 -10.19 -9.97 2.40
C TYR A 106 -9.86 -10.60 3.76
N LEU A 107 -8.65 -10.36 4.26
CA LEU A 107 -8.10 -11.06 5.44
C LEU A 107 -8.61 -10.52 6.80
N ARG A 108 -9.64 -9.67 6.80
CA ARG A 108 -10.11 -8.96 8.02
C ARG A 108 -10.54 -9.89 9.14
N ALA A 109 -11.27 -10.96 8.85
CA ALA A 109 -11.74 -11.89 9.88
C ALA A 109 -10.57 -12.52 10.65
N THR A 110 -9.53 -12.96 9.92
CA THR A 110 -8.30 -13.49 10.52
C THR A 110 -7.60 -12.43 11.38
N LEU A 111 -7.48 -11.20 10.89
CA LEU A 111 -6.87 -10.10 11.65
C LEU A 111 -7.62 -9.82 12.97
N LEU A 112 -8.96 -9.80 12.93
CA LEU A 112 -9.78 -9.55 14.12
C LEU A 112 -9.63 -10.63 15.19
N GLU A 113 -9.52 -11.90 14.80
CA GLU A 113 -9.28 -12.99 15.76
C GLU A 113 -7.84 -12.97 16.28
N LEU A 114 -6.87 -12.68 15.41
CA LEU A 114 -5.47 -12.59 15.80
C LEU A 114 -5.21 -11.48 16.82
N GLU A 115 -5.87 -10.34 16.69
CA GLU A 115 -5.76 -9.24 17.65
C GLU A 115 -6.41 -9.52 19.01
N LYS A 116 -7.33 -10.49 19.10
CA LYS A 116 -7.91 -10.96 20.37
C LYS A 116 -7.04 -12.01 21.05
N ASP A 117 -6.19 -12.69 20.29
CA ASP A 117 -5.31 -13.74 20.81
C ASP A 117 -4.12 -13.14 21.58
N LYS A 118 -4.27 -13.08 22.90
CA LYS A 118 -3.24 -12.57 23.81
C LYS A 118 -2.03 -13.50 23.98
N LEU A 119 -2.13 -14.76 23.54
CA LEU A 119 -1.00 -15.68 23.54
C LEU A 119 -0.08 -15.39 22.36
N MET A 120 -0.67 -15.09 21.21
CA MET A 120 0.07 -14.79 19.99
C MET A 120 0.45 -13.32 19.87
N LYS A 121 -0.35 -12.39 20.40
CA LYS A 121 -0.11 -10.95 20.29
C LYS A 121 0.04 -10.31 21.67
N GLY A 122 1.29 -10.16 22.13
CA GLY A 122 1.60 -9.45 23.36
C GLY A 122 1.35 -7.95 23.25
N GLN A 123 1.15 -7.28 24.40
CA GLN A 123 0.92 -5.82 24.40
C GLN A 123 2.18 -5.07 23.96
N GLY A 124 2.05 -4.25 22.91
CA GLY A 124 3.13 -3.42 22.38
C GLY A 124 4.16 -4.18 21.55
N GLU A 125 3.91 -5.45 21.25
CA GLU A 125 4.75 -6.28 20.39
C GLU A 125 4.35 -6.07 18.92
N HIS A 126 5.35 -6.00 18.03
CA HIS A 126 5.17 -5.92 16.58
C HIS A 126 5.30 -7.30 15.93
N CYS A 127 4.90 -8.32 16.67
CA CYS A 127 5.05 -9.73 16.33
C CYS A 127 3.76 -10.48 16.63
N VAL A 128 3.58 -11.58 15.92
CA VAL A 128 2.57 -12.60 16.15
C VAL A 128 3.33 -13.89 16.42
N GLY A 129 3.37 -14.31 17.68
CA GLY A 129 4.35 -15.27 18.15
C GLY A 129 5.77 -14.74 17.95
N ASP A 130 6.61 -15.51 17.27
CA ASP A 130 8.00 -15.16 16.94
C ASP A 130 8.16 -14.49 15.56
N ILE A 131 7.06 -14.23 14.85
CA ILE A 131 7.06 -13.69 13.48
C ILE A 131 6.68 -12.20 13.51
N PRO A 132 7.48 -11.30 12.89
CA PRO A 132 7.09 -9.90 12.75
C PRO A 132 5.75 -9.75 12.01
N GLU A 133 4.85 -8.88 12.50
CA GLU A 133 3.49 -8.71 11.94
C GLU A 133 3.50 -8.46 10.42
N ILE A 134 4.44 -7.63 9.94
CA ILE A 134 4.58 -7.31 8.53
C ILE A 134 4.93 -8.53 7.66
N THR A 135 5.62 -9.52 8.22
CA THR A 135 5.99 -10.75 7.49
C THR A 135 4.76 -11.59 7.17
N HIS A 136 3.73 -11.63 8.02
CA HIS A 136 2.47 -12.31 7.67
C HIS A 136 1.81 -11.72 6.43
N ASN A 137 1.85 -10.40 6.30
CA ASN A 137 1.31 -9.70 5.13
C ASN A 137 2.10 -10.03 3.87
N HIS A 138 3.42 -10.02 3.98
CA HIS A 138 4.32 -10.38 2.88
C HIS A 138 4.08 -11.82 2.44
N ASP A 139 4.06 -12.77 3.37
CA ASP A 139 3.85 -14.20 3.10
C ASP A 139 2.49 -14.46 2.45
N TYR A 140 1.45 -13.76 2.89
CA TYR A 140 0.12 -13.84 2.27
C TYR A 140 0.15 -13.38 0.81
N TRP A 141 0.76 -12.24 0.52
CA TRP A 141 0.90 -11.74 -0.84
C TRP A 141 1.76 -12.65 -1.71
N ILE A 142 2.86 -13.19 -1.18
CA ILE A 142 3.68 -14.16 -1.89
C ILE A 142 2.87 -15.40 -2.24
N GLN A 143 2.14 -15.98 -1.30
CA GLN A 143 1.32 -17.18 -1.53
C GLN A 143 0.22 -16.91 -2.57
N MET A 144 -0.50 -15.80 -2.42
CA MET A 144 -1.55 -15.38 -3.34
C MET A 144 -1.01 -15.16 -4.75
N ALA A 145 0.03 -14.33 -4.88
CA ALA A 145 0.64 -14.02 -6.17
C ALA A 145 1.26 -15.26 -6.81
N SER A 146 1.95 -16.12 -6.06
CA SER A 146 2.48 -17.39 -6.58
C SER A 146 1.38 -18.30 -7.12
N THR A 147 0.25 -18.38 -6.41
CA THR A 147 -0.92 -19.16 -6.82
C THR A 147 -1.52 -18.61 -8.11
N PHE A 148 -1.64 -17.28 -8.23
CA PHE A 148 -2.30 -16.64 -9.36
C PHE A 148 -1.39 -16.45 -10.57
N ASN A 149 -0.08 -16.37 -10.39
CA ASN A 149 0.89 -16.19 -11.48
C ASN A 149 0.89 -17.37 -12.47
N ASN A 150 0.40 -18.55 -12.06
CA ASN A 150 0.23 -19.71 -12.92
C ASN A 150 -0.93 -19.56 -13.94
N SER A 151 -1.83 -18.59 -13.73
CA SER A 151 -3.05 -18.41 -14.50
C SER A 151 -2.90 -17.30 -15.53
N LYS A 152 -2.62 -17.66 -16.80
CA LYS A 152 -2.47 -16.69 -17.90
C LYS A 152 -3.76 -15.96 -18.29
N THR A 153 -4.93 -16.49 -17.93
CA THR A 153 -6.24 -15.99 -18.40
C THR A 153 -7.01 -15.20 -17.34
N ARG A 154 -6.55 -15.21 -16.09
CA ARG A 154 -7.22 -14.55 -14.97
C ARG A 154 -6.18 -13.82 -14.10
N PRO A 155 -5.91 -12.54 -14.36
CA PRO A 155 -4.95 -11.75 -13.59
C PRO A 155 -5.49 -11.40 -12.19
N TYR A 156 -4.70 -10.65 -11.41
CA TYR A 156 -5.10 -10.21 -10.08
C TYR A 156 -4.81 -8.71 -9.85
N PHE A 157 -5.59 -8.12 -8.96
CA PHE A 157 -5.39 -6.80 -8.39
C PHE A 157 -5.26 -6.94 -6.87
N GLY A 158 -4.27 -6.27 -6.28
CA GLY A 158 -4.01 -6.32 -4.86
C GLY A 158 -3.76 -4.93 -4.28
N TYR A 159 -4.38 -4.63 -3.15
CA TYR A 159 -4.10 -3.44 -2.36
C TYR A 159 -3.72 -3.85 -0.94
N SER A 160 -2.54 -3.41 -0.50
CA SER A 160 -2.04 -3.64 0.86
C SER A 160 -1.84 -2.30 1.57
N PHE A 161 -2.30 -2.18 2.81
CA PHE A 161 -2.05 -1.02 3.65
C PHE A 161 -1.42 -1.46 4.97
N THR A 162 -0.19 -1.02 5.21
CA THR A 162 0.62 -1.42 6.36
C THR A 162 0.82 -0.24 7.31
N THR A 163 0.23 -0.35 8.49
CA THR A 163 0.08 0.70 9.50
C THR A 163 0.97 0.41 10.70
N ARG A 164 0.98 -0.85 11.16
CA ARG A 164 1.47 -1.23 12.50
C ARG A 164 2.89 -0.80 12.77
N LEU A 165 3.77 -1.01 11.80
CA LEU A 165 5.20 -0.78 11.99
C LEU A 165 5.53 0.70 12.21
N THR A 166 4.91 1.62 11.48
CA THR A 166 5.40 2.99 11.30
C THR A 166 4.42 4.09 11.73
N HIS A 167 3.14 3.79 11.95
CA HIS A 167 2.10 4.82 12.20
C HIS A 167 2.45 5.74 13.38
N ASP A 168 2.81 5.17 14.53
CA ASP A 168 3.10 5.95 15.75
C ASP A 168 4.57 6.40 15.81
N MET A 169 5.47 5.65 15.18
CA MET A 169 6.91 5.93 15.22
C MET A 169 7.57 5.61 13.88
N HIS A 170 7.67 6.63 13.03
CA HIS A 170 8.25 6.53 11.69
C HIS A 170 9.68 5.95 11.66
N SER A 171 10.48 6.16 12.72
CA SER A 171 11.85 5.63 12.79
C SER A 171 11.89 4.10 12.87
N LYS A 172 10.78 3.43 13.26
CA LYS A 172 10.64 1.96 13.21
C LYS A 172 10.67 1.40 11.78
N ALA A 173 10.58 2.24 10.75
CA ALA A 173 10.79 1.80 9.37
C ALA A 173 12.12 1.06 9.17
N SER A 174 13.17 1.39 9.96
CA SER A 174 14.46 0.69 9.92
C SER A 174 14.38 -0.76 10.37
N ALA A 175 13.47 -1.11 11.28
CA ALA A 175 13.22 -2.49 11.67
C ALA A 175 12.57 -3.30 10.52
N GLY A 176 11.87 -2.62 9.60
CA GLY A 176 11.25 -3.22 8.43
C GLY A 176 12.17 -3.36 7.21
N ASP A 177 13.29 -2.63 7.13
CA ASP A 177 14.09 -2.53 5.89
C ASP A 177 14.50 -3.91 5.33
N HIS A 178 14.97 -4.81 6.20
CA HIS A 178 15.31 -6.18 5.79
C HIS A 178 14.06 -7.01 5.41
N LEU A 179 12.94 -6.80 6.08
CA LEU A 179 11.70 -7.56 5.86
C LEU A 179 11.04 -7.20 4.52
N TYR A 180 11.01 -5.90 4.17
CA TYR A 180 10.54 -5.45 2.86
C TYR A 180 11.52 -5.83 1.75
N LEU A 181 12.83 -5.73 1.97
CA LEU A 181 13.83 -6.24 1.02
C LEU A 181 13.58 -7.72 0.70
N ARG A 182 13.42 -8.57 1.72
CA ARG A 182 13.16 -10.01 1.55
C ARG A 182 11.90 -10.25 0.72
N PHE A 183 10.83 -9.54 1.02
CA PHE A 183 9.57 -9.65 0.26
C PHE A 183 9.77 -9.30 -1.23
N LEU A 184 10.44 -8.19 -1.53
CA LEU A 184 10.71 -7.78 -2.91
C LEU A 184 11.65 -8.75 -3.64
N GLN A 185 12.65 -9.28 -2.94
CA GLN A 185 13.53 -10.34 -3.45
C GLN A 185 12.71 -11.59 -3.79
N GLU A 186 11.82 -12.01 -2.90
CA GLU A 186 11.00 -13.20 -3.14
C GLU A 186 10.02 -13.02 -4.31
N LEU A 187 9.41 -11.84 -4.46
CA LEU A 187 8.60 -11.52 -5.64
C LEU A 187 9.41 -11.63 -6.94
N ARG A 188 10.67 -11.16 -6.94
CA ARG A 188 11.57 -11.27 -8.09
C ARG A 188 11.96 -12.72 -8.35
N ASP A 189 12.42 -13.42 -7.33
CA ASP A 189 12.99 -14.76 -7.43
C ASP A 189 11.93 -15.80 -7.83
N LYS A 190 10.66 -15.58 -7.45
CA LYS A 190 9.49 -16.37 -7.91
C LYS A 190 8.92 -15.90 -9.25
N ASN A 191 9.60 -14.98 -9.95
CA ASN A 191 9.19 -14.48 -11.27
C ASN A 191 7.80 -13.80 -11.28
N ILE A 192 7.35 -13.25 -10.14
CA ILE A 192 6.06 -12.56 -10.00
C ILE A 192 6.14 -11.17 -10.63
N ILE A 193 7.23 -10.42 -10.37
CA ILE A 193 7.44 -9.06 -10.92
C ILE A 193 7.43 -9.05 -12.46
N ASN A 194 7.80 -10.14 -13.12
CA ASN A 194 7.87 -10.20 -14.58
C ASN A 194 6.50 -10.13 -15.28
N ASN A 195 5.41 -10.24 -14.53
CA ASN A 195 4.05 -10.04 -15.04
C ASN A 195 3.20 -9.12 -14.15
N THR A 196 3.83 -8.32 -13.29
CA THR A 196 3.14 -7.49 -12.30
C THR A 196 3.63 -6.05 -12.38
N VAL A 197 2.70 -5.09 -12.43
CA VAL A 197 3.01 -3.70 -12.12
C VAL A 197 2.92 -3.53 -10.61
N LEU A 198 4.01 -3.09 -9.98
CA LEU A 198 4.08 -2.86 -8.54
C LEU A 198 4.21 -1.35 -8.28
N ILE A 199 3.31 -0.82 -7.46
CA ILE A 199 3.36 0.54 -6.94
C ILE A 199 3.65 0.43 -5.44
N PHE A 200 4.82 0.92 -5.02
CA PHE A 200 5.26 0.86 -3.62
C PHE A 200 5.37 2.29 -3.08
N PHE A 201 4.53 2.66 -2.11
CA PHE A 201 4.33 4.05 -1.74
C PHE A 201 3.88 4.23 -0.28
N SER A 202 3.90 5.50 0.16
CA SER A 202 3.33 5.95 1.44
C SER A 202 2.19 6.93 1.18
N ASP A 203 1.14 6.91 2.00
CA ASP A 203 -0.01 7.81 1.88
C ASP A 203 0.31 9.25 2.31
N HIS A 204 1.17 9.41 3.32
CA HIS A 204 1.72 10.68 3.76
C HIS A 204 3.09 10.51 4.43
N GLY A 205 3.81 11.61 4.66
CA GLY A 205 4.97 11.61 5.57
C GLY A 205 4.57 11.77 7.04
N GLN A 206 5.52 11.99 7.94
CA GLN A 206 5.24 12.16 9.37
C GLN A 206 4.24 13.30 9.62
N ARG A 207 3.14 13.05 10.33
CA ARG A 207 2.07 14.04 10.58
C ARG A 207 2.25 14.84 11.86
N PHE A 208 2.87 14.24 12.89
CA PHE A 208 2.98 14.82 14.22
C PHE A 208 4.40 14.75 14.76
N GLY A 209 4.70 15.57 15.76
CA GLY A 209 5.98 15.58 16.49
C GLY A 209 6.99 16.63 16.01
N PRO A 210 8.09 16.85 16.77
CA PRO A 210 9.00 17.98 16.57
C PRO A 210 9.63 18.07 15.17
N THR A 211 9.95 16.92 14.56
CA THR A 211 10.50 16.87 13.21
C THR A 211 9.60 17.60 12.21
N ARG A 212 8.27 17.41 12.29
CA ARG A 212 7.28 18.00 11.39
C ARG A 212 7.26 19.53 11.41
N SER A 213 7.66 20.14 12.53
CA SER A 213 7.69 21.60 12.74
C SER A 213 8.91 22.27 12.07
N THR A 214 9.89 21.49 11.64
CA THR A 214 11.03 22.00 10.87
C THR A 214 10.66 22.22 9.40
N TYR A 215 11.37 23.10 8.69
CA TYR A 215 11.16 23.30 7.24
C TYR A 215 11.26 22.00 6.43
N ASN A 216 12.32 21.21 6.71
CA ASN A 216 12.53 19.91 6.05
C ASN A 216 11.44 18.90 6.41
N GLY A 217 11.00 18.87 7.66
CA GLY A 217 9.88 18.01 8.07
C GLY A 217 8.56 18.41 7.43
N LEU A 218 8.33 19.71 7.15
CA LEU A 218 7.16 20.17 6.42
C LEU A 218 7.14 19.66 4.98
N ILE A 219 8.28 19.73 4.29
CA ILE A 219 8.43 19.15 2.95
C ILE A 219 8.24 17.63 3.00
N GLU A 220 8.93 16.94 3.91
CA GLU A 220 8.88 15.48 4.04
C GLU A 220 7.46 14.96 4.36
N SER A 221 6.69 15.71 5.15
CA SER A 221 5.30 15.35 5.48
C SER A 221 4.34 15.41 4.30
N ARG A 222 4.67 16.19 3.27
CA ARG A 222 3.87 16.41 2.06
C ARG A 222 4.35 15.59 0.88
N THR A 223 5.60 15.11 0.95
CA THR A 223 6.27 14.36 -0.11
C THR A 223 6.56 12.92 0.34
N PRO A 224 5.53 12.06 0.43
CA PRO A 224 5.76 10.65 0.64
C PRO A 224 6.54 10.05 -0.53
N HIS A 225 7.12 8.86 -0.31
CA HIS A 225 7.79 8.13 -1.37
C HIS A 225 6.77 7.40 -2.26
N ILE A 226 7.11 7.24 -3.53
CA ILE A 226 6.43 6.36 -4.48
C ILE A 226 7.44 5.79 -5.46
N PHE A 227 7.38 4.49 -5.67
CA PHE A 227 8.18 3.73 -6.63
C PHE A 227 7.25 2.98 -7.56
N LEU A 228 7.51 3.11 -8.86
CA LEU A 228 6.79 2.40 -9.91
C LEU A 228 7.70 1.34 -10.52
N VAL A 229 7.31 0.08 -10.44
CA VAL A 229 8.03 -1.06 -11.03
C VAL A 229 7.13 -1.67 -12.09
N PHE A 230 7.68 -1.84 -13.29
CA PHE A 230 6.98 -2.40 -14.43
C PHE A 230 7.64 -3.71 -14.89
N PRO A 231 6.86 -4.67 -15.42
CA PRO A 231 7.44 -5.89 -15.94
C PRO A 231 8.31 -5.59 -17.19
N PRO A 232 9.35 -6.39 -17.50
CA PRO A 232 10.28 -6.09 -18.59
C PRO A 232 9.63 -5.93 -19.97
N TRP A 233 8.51 -6.62 -20.22
CA TRP A 233 7.77 -6.51 -21.46
C TRP A 233 7.06 -5.15 -21.62
N PHE A 234 6.71 -4.48 -20.52
CA PHE A 234 6.00 -3.20 -20.55
C PHE A 234 6.88 -2.10 -21.14
N TYR A 235 8.18 -2.08 -20.80
CA TYR A 235 9.15 -1.13 -21.37
C TYR A 235 9.25 -1.24 -22.89
N ARG A 236 9.18 -2.47 -23.44
CA ARG A 236 9.23 -2.70 -24.89
C ARG A 236 7.90 -2.37 -25.57
N LYS A 237 6.78 -2.66 -24.90
CA LYS A 237 5.44 -2.45 -25.46
C LYS A 237 4.99 -0.99 -25.41
N TYR A 238 5.39 -0.25 -24.38
CA TYR A 238 4.95 1.13 -24.12
C TYR A 238 6.13 2.09 -23.86
N PRO A 239 7.08 2.22 -24.82
CA PRO A 239 8.25 3.06 -24.63
C PRO A 239 7.90 4.55 -24.40
N ASP A 240 6.83 5.04 -25.02
CA ASP A 240 6.39 6.44 -24.85
C ASP A 240 5.87 6.72 -23.44
N ILE A 241 5.13 5.78 -22.85
CA ILE A 241 4.67 5.88 -21.45
C ILE A 241 5.89 5.90 -20.53
N MET A 242 6.88 5.03 -20.76
CA MET A 242 8.10 5.01 -19.95
C MET A 242 8.90 6.31 -20.07
N LYS A 243 8.94 6.92 -21.26
CA LYS A 243 9.57 8.23 -21.46
C LYS A 243 8.85 9.33 -20.66
N VAL A 244 7.52 9.36 -20.68
CA VAL A 244 6.72 10.32 -19.91
C VAL A 244 6.92 10.14 -18.40
N LEU A 245 6.91 8.89 -17.92
CA LEU A 245 7.15 8.60 -16.51
C LEU A 245 8.54 9.06 -16.06
N LYS A 246 9.58 8.80 -16.87
CA LYS A 246 10.95 9.29 -16.61
C LYS A 246 11.04 10.82 -16.56
N ILE A 247 10.35 11.52 -17.46
CA ILE A 247 10.26 12.99 -17.42
C ILE A 247 9.55 13.45 -16.13
N ASN A 248 8.50 12.76 -15.72
CA ASN A 248 7.72 13.11 -14.53
C ASN A 248 8.43 12.77 -13.21
N GLN A 249 9.49 11.96 -13.20
CA GLN A 249 10.33 11.74 -12.00
C GLN A 249 10.84 13.05 -11.40
N GLU A 250 11.15 14.02 -12.27
CA GLU A 250 11.69 15.32 -11.88
C GLU A 250 10.63 16.42 -11.74
N ARG A 251 9.35 16.08 -11.93
CA ARG A 251 8.23 17.00 -11.89
C ARG A 251 7.33 16.76 -10.69
N LEU A 252 6.59 17.79 -10.32
CA LEU A 252 5.52 17.69 -9.33
C LEU A 252 4.46 16.70 -9.82
N THR A 253 4.12 15.72 -8.99
CA THR A 253 3.10 14.70 -9.25
C THR A 253 2.20 14.55 -8.02
N THR A 254 0.95 14.10 -8.21
CA THR A 254 -0.05 13.82 -7.17
C THR A 254 -0.84 12.57 -7.57
#